data_AF-A0AAV1C231-F1
#
_entry.id   AF-A0AAV1C231-F1
#
_cell.length_a   1.000
_cell.length_b   1.000
_cell.length_c   1.000
_cell.angle_alpha   90.00
_cell.angle_beta   90.00
_cell.angle_gamma   90.00
#
_symmetry.space_group_name_H-M   'P 1'
#
loop_
_entity.id
_entity.type
_entity.pdbx_description
1 polymer ?
#
loop_
_entity_poly.entity_id
_entity_poly.type
_entity_poly.pdbx_seq_one_letter_code
_entity_poly.pdbx_strand_id
1 'polypeptide(L)'
;MAVHLRKQILTLTEAAASKIRHQLEQSQRTFLRFRVKPRGCSGLMYSFELADEKGKLDEVVEDKGVKILVDSKTMMHVIGTKMHFVNDNVRARFIFENPNVTGLCGCGESFLTTSKEGAANREGAAAKCSYSGSNLGTK
;
A
#
# COMPACT_ATOMS: atom_id res chain seq x y z
N MET A 1 -7.56 28.58 -11.89
CA MET A 1 -8.05 27.59 -10.94
C MET A 1 -6.98 27.37 -9.88
N ALA A 2 -7.20 27.86 -8.66
CA ALA A 2 -6.22 27.79 -7.59
C ALA A 2 -6.14 26.35 -7.07
N VAL A 3 -5.11 25.62 -7.51
CA VAL A 3 -4.79 24.30 -6.97
C VAL A 3 -4.32 24.52 -5.55
N HIS A 4 -5.21 24.26 -4.59
CA HIS A 4 -4.90 24.23 -3.18
C HIS A 4 -3.72 23.27 -2.98
N LEU A 5 -2.53 23.81 -2.66
CA LEU A 5 -1.30 23.06 -2.45
C LEU A 5 -1.33 22.29 -1.11
N ARG A 6 -2.43 21.62 -0.81
CA ARG A 6 -2.47 20.60 0.24
C ARG A 6 -1.85 19.38 -0.40
N LYS A 7 -0.63 19.02 0.03
CA LYS A 7 0.04 17.79 -0.38
C LYS A 7 -0.96 16.64 -0.15
N GLN A 8 -1.58 16.16 -1.22
CA GLN A 8 -2.58 15.10 -1.13
C GLN A 8 -1.88 13.88 -0.56
N ILE A 9 -2.50 13.26 0.45
CA ILE A 9 -1.96 12.09 1.13
C ILE A 9 -1.75 10.97 0.11
N LEU A 10 -2.74 10.77 -0.76
CA LEU A 10 -2.69 9.81 -1.86
C LEU A 10 -3.32 10.47 -3.09
N THR A 11 -2.72 10.31 -4.26
CA THR A 11 -3.27 10.77 -5.53
C THR A 11 -3.47 9.59 -6.47
N LEU A 12 -4.62 9.53 -7.13
CA LEU A 12 -4.95 8.51 -8.10
C LEU A 12 -4.70 9.00 -9.53
N THR A 13 -4.45 8.07 -10.43
CA THR A 13 -4.67 8.31 -11.87
C THR A 13 -6.12 8.09 -12.25
N GLU A 14 -6.55 8.66 -13.38
CA GLU A 14 -7.90 8.42 -13.92
C GLU A 14 -8.20 6.92 -14.10
N ALA A 15 -7.23 6.16 -14.64
CA ALA A 15 -7.36 4.71 -14.81
C ALA A 15 -7.55 3.97 -13.48
N ALA A 16 -6.77 4.34 -12.46
CA ALA A 16 -6.91 3.75 -11.12
C ALA A 16 -8.24 4.12 -10.48
N ALA A 17 -8.63 5.40 -10.53
CA ALA A 17 -9.90 5.87 -9.99
C ALA A 17 -11.09 5.20 -10.68
N SER A 18 -11.06 5.04 -12.01
CA SER A 18 -12.11 4.34 -12.75
C SER A 18 -12.21 2.87 -12.34
N LYS A 19 -11.08 2.17 -12.18
CA LYS A 19 -11.07 0.76 -11.77
C LYS A 19 -11.62 0.58 -10.36
N ILE A 20 -11.23 1.45 -9.42
CA ILE A 20 -11.71 1.41 -8.04
C ILE A 20 -13.21 1.71 -7.97
N ARG A 21 -13.70 2.74 -8.68
CA ARG A 21 -15.13 3.05 -8.74
C ARG A 21 -15.93 1.84 -9.19
N HIS A 22 -15.47 1.17 -10.24
CA HIS A 22 -16.11 -0.03 -10.73
C HIS A 22 -16.14 -1.16 -9.68
N GLN A 23 -15.05 -1.37 -8.93
CA GLN A 23 -15.01 -2.36 -7.85
C GLN A 23 -15.92 -2.01 -6.67
N LEU A 24 -16.01 -0.72 -6.31
CA LEU A 24 -16.90 -0.22 -5.27
C LEU A 24 -18.36 -0.40 -5.65
N GLU A 25 -18.73 -0.05 -6.89
CA GLU A 25 -20.07 -0.26 -7.45
C GLU A 25 -20.45 -1.75 -7.46
N GLN A 26 -19.55 -2.61 -7.95
CA GLN A 26 -19.79 -4.06 -7.99
C GLN A 26 -19.96 -4.69 -6.60
N SER A 27 -19.22 -4.18 -5.61
CA SER A 27 -19.26 -4.72 -4.24
C SER A 27 -20.27 -4.01 -3.34
N GLN A 28 -20.97 -3.01 -3.86
CA GLN A 28 -21.88 -2.11 -3.13
C GLN A 28 -21.23 -1.47 -1.89
N ARG A 29 -19.92 -1.18 -1.97
CA ARG A 29 -19.15 -0.56 -0.89
C ARG A 29 -18.92 0.91 -1.20
N THR A 30 -18.84 1.73 -0.17
CA THR A 30 -18.72 3.20 -0.33
C THR A 30 -17.27 3.69 -0.30
N PHE A 31 -16.39 2.97 0.39
CA PHE A 31 -15.04 3.41 0.67
C PHE A 31 -13.98 2.39 0.26
N LEU A 32 -12.83 2.89 -0.18
CA LEU A 32 -11.62 2.09 -0.32
C LEU A 32 -10.71 2.33 0.88
N ARG A 33 -10.47 1.35 1.73
CA ARG A 33 -9.52 1.46 2.84
C ARG A 33 -8.12 1.11 2.36
N PHE A 34 -7.17 2.02 2.52
CA PHE A 34 -5.76 1.86 2.19
C PHE A 34 -4.92 1.69 3.45
N ARG A 35 -4.12 0.62 3.50
CA ARG A 35 -3.27 0.25 4.63
C ARG A 35 -1.89 -0.16 4.17
N VAL A 36 -0.89 0.08 5.01
CA VAL A 36 0.43 -0.55 4.88
C VAL A 36 0.51 -1.71 5.88
N LYS A 37 0.86 -2.90 5.39
CA LYS A 37 1.07 -4.10 6.20
C LYS A 37 2.54 -4.54 6.11
N PRO A 38 3.15 -5.02 7.20
CA PRO A 38 4.47 -5.62 7.14
C PRO A 38 4.43 -6.92 6.31
N ARG A 39 5.46 -7.12 5.46
CA ARG A 39 5.67 -8.31 4.63
C ARG A 39 7.12 -8.77 4.79
N GLY A 40 7.32 -9.98 5.30
CA GLY A 40 8.66 -10.57 5.52
C GLY A 40 9.46 -9.89 6.65
N CYS A 41 10.76 -10.16 6.71
CA CYS A 41 11.64 -9.73 7.82
C CYS A 41 11.81 -8.21 7.96
N SER A 42 11.61 -7.43 6.91
CA SER A 42 11.79 -5.96 6.97
C SER A 42 10.96 -5.19 5.93
N GLY A 43 10.10 -5.85 5.15
CA GLY A 43 9.37 -5.22 4.05
C GLY A 43 8.03 -4.64 4.50
N LEU A 44 7.58 -3.61 3.79
CA LEU A 44 6.21 -3.12 3.84
C LEU A 44 5.50 -3.44 2.51
N MET A 45 4.19 -3.68 2.59
CA MET A 45 3.31 -3.95 1.47
C MET A 45 2.06 -3.07 1.55
N TYR A 46 1.66 -2.52 0.43
CA TYR A 46 0.39 -1.81 0.30
C TYR A 46 -0.76 -2.83 0.22
N SER A 47 -1.81 -2.60 1.01
CA SER A 47 -3.02 -3.41 1.07
C SER A 47 -4.22 -2.48 0.97
N PHE A 48 -5.18 -2.85 0.13
CA PHE A 48 -6.44 -2.13 0.01
C PHE A 48 -7.62 -3.08 0.22
N GLU A 49 -8.66 -2.58 0.84
CA GLU A 49 -9.86 -3.34 1.18
C GLU A 49 -11.09 -2.45 0.94
N LEU A 50 -12.18 -3.02 0.43
CA LEU A 50 -13.42 -2.28 0.27
C LEU A 50 -14.16 -2.24 1.61
N ALA A 51 -14.68 -1.08 2.00
CA ALA A 51 -15.32 -0.85 3.29
C ALA A 51 -16.61 -0.04 3.12
N ASP A 52 -17.58 -0.29 4.00
CA ASP A 52 -18.83 0.49 4.07
C ASP A 52 -18.73 1.67 5.02
N GLU A 53 -17.94 1.50 6.07
CA GLU A 53 -17.89 2.44 7.19
C GLU A 53 -16.45 2.89 7.48
N LYS A 54 -16.34 4.15 7.87
CA LYS A 54 -15.09 4.72 8.38
C LYS A 54 -14.82 4.23 9.80
N GLY A 55 -13.57 3.89 10.09
CA GLY A 55 -13.09 3.67 11.45
C GLY A 55 -12.92 4.98 12.21
N LYS A 56 -12.72 4.89 13.54
CA LYS A 56 -12.49 6.07 14.39
C LYS A 56 -11.16 6.79 14.12
N LEU A 57 -10.16 6.06 13.62
CA LEU A 57 -8.81 6.57 13.32
C LEU A 57 -8.56 6.68 11.81
N ASP A 58 -9.59 6.43 11.00
CA ASP A 58 -9.52 6.52 9.55
C ASP A 58 -9.80 7.97 9.12
N GLU A 59 -8.89 8.53 8.33
CA GLU A 59 -9.08 9.81 7.66
C GLU A 59 -9.69 9.57 6.27
N VAL A 60 -10.69 10.38 5.90
CA VAL A 60 -11.33 10.31 4.58
C VAL A 60 -10.58 11.22 3.62
N VAL A 61 -9.94 10.62 2.63
CA VAL A 61 -9.28 11.31 1.51
C VAL A 61 -10.15 11.12 0.27
N GLU A 62 -10.60 12.23 -0.31
CA GLU A 62 -11.32 12.18 -1.57
C GLU A 62 -10.39 12.58 -2.72
N ASP A 63 -10.28 11.72 -3.73
CA ASP A 63 -9.56 12.03 -4.96
C ASP A 63 -10.35 11.49 -6.16
N LYS A 64 -10.55 12.33 -7.18
CA LYS A 64 -11.24 11.98 -8.43
C LYS A 64 -12.60 11.28 -8.22
N GLY A 65 -13.33 11.68 -7.18
CA GLY A 65 -14.64 11.12 -6.82
C GLY A 65 -14.60 9.76 -6.12
N VAL A 66 -13.41 9.27 -5.74
CA VAL A 66 -13.23 8.06 -4.92
C VAL A 66 -12.97 8.48 -3.49
N LYS A 67 -13.69 7.88 -2.54
CA LYS A 67 -13.47 8.07 -1.10
C LYS A 67 -12.55 6.99 -0.58
N ILE A 68 -11.40 7.41 -0.06
CA ILE A 68 -10.33 6.55 0.40
C ILE A 68 -10.19 6.74 1.91
N LEU A 69 -10.19 5.65 2.66
CA LEU A 69 -9.96 5.65 4.10
C LEU A 69 -8.49 5.34 4.36
N VAL A 70 -7.79 6.21 5.06
CA VAL A 70 -6.38 6.02 5.42
C VAL A 70 -6.24 6.10 6.93
N ASP A 71 -5.70 5.05 7.55
CA ASP A 71 -5.39 5.06 8.98
C ASP A 71 -4.24 6.03 9.29
N SER A 72 -4.29 6.68 10.46
CA SER A 72 -3.28 7.64 10.91
C SER A 72 -1.84 7.11 10.85
N LYS A 73 -1.60 5.82 11.13
CA LYS A 73 -0.25 5.21 11.03
C LYS A 73 0.18 5.07 9.58
N THR A 74 -0.74 4.66 8.72
CA THR A 74 -0.48 4.50 7.28
C THR A 74 -0.22 5.84 6.61
N MET A 75 -0.91 6.90 7.06
CA MET A 75 -0.83 8.23 6.50
C MET A 75 0.62 8.71 6.36
N MET A 76 1.45 8.57 7.40
CA MET A 76 2.86 8.97 7.38
C MET A 76 3.70 8.25 6.32
N HIS A 77 3.38 6.99 6.02
CA HIS A 77 4.12 6.18 5.04
C HIS A 77 3.73 6.48 3.60
N VAL A 78 2.55 7.07 3.38
CA VAL A 78 1.94 7.16 2.04
C VAL A 78 1.86 8.59 1.52
N ILE A 79 2.24 9.60 2.32
CA ILE A 79 2.13 11.02 1.95
C ILE A 79 2.79 11.31 0.59
N GLY A 80 1.98 11.77 -0.36
CA GLY A 80 2.44 12.08 -1.71
C GLY A 80 2.66 10.86 -2.60
N THR A 81 2.11 9.70 -2.21
CA THR A 81 2.12 8.49 -3.05
C THR A 81 1.13 8.66 -4.18
N LYS A 82 1.57 8.30 -5.38
CA LYS A 82 0.75 8.27 -6.57
C LYS A 82 0.40 6.85 -6.94
N MET A 83 -0.89 6.57 -7.11
CA MET A 83 -1.39 5.25 -7.48
C MET A 83 -1.80 5.19 -8.95
N HIS A 84 -1.16 4.30 -9.67
CA HIS A 84 -1.38 4.00 -11.07
C HIS A 84 -2.00 2.62 -11.22
N PHE A 85 -2.89 2.45 -12.19
CA PHE A 85 -3.40 1.13 -12.56
C PHE A 85 -2.92 0.81 -13.96
N VAL A 86 -2.20 -0.31 -14.08
CA VAL A 86 -1.72 -0.82 -15.37
C VAL A 86 -2.43 -2.14 -15.64
N ASN A 87 -3.16 -2.16 -16.75
CA ASN A 87 -3.86 -3.32 -17.24
C ASN A 87 -3.28 -3.71 -18.60
N ASP A 88 -2.31 -4.61 -18.58
CA ASP A 88 -1.78 -5.23 -19.80
C ASP A 88 -2.59 -6.50 -20.11
N ASN A 89 -2.52 -6.99 -21.35
CA ASN A 89 -3.18 -8.24 -21.76
C ASN A 89 -2.80 -9.47 -20.91
N VAL A 90 -1.67 -9.40 -20.19
CA VAL A 90 -1.14 -10.50 -19.38
C VAL A 90 -1.37 -10.28 -17.88
N ARG A 91 -1.47 -9.02 -17.42
CA ARG A 91 -1.57 -8.72 -15.97
C ARG A 91 -2.23 -7.38 -15.71
N ALA A 92 -3.11 -7.38 -14.70
CA ALA A 92 -3.65 -6.18 -14.09
C ALA A 92 -2.97 -5.95 -12.74
N ARG A 93 -2.32 -4.80 -12.54
CA ARG A 93 -1.67 -4.46 -11.28
C ARG A 93 -1.79 -2.98 -10.94
N PHE A 94 -1.82 -2.70 -9.65
CA PHE A 94 -1.63 -1.34 -9.14
C PHE A 94 -0.14 -1.09 -8.96
N ILE A 95 0.33 0.07 -9.42
CA ILE A 95 1.69 0.56 -9.29
C ILE A 95 1.64 1.77 -8.37
N PHE A 96 2.55 1.81 -7.40
CA PHE A 96 2.62 2.85 -6.39
C PHE A 96 3.97 3.56 -6.51
N GLU A 97 3.93 4.87 -6.73
CA GLU A 97 5.11 5.72 -6.76
C GLU A 97 5.11 6.58 -5.51
N ASN A 98 5.97 6.25 -4.55
CA ASN A 98 6.09 6.96 -3.29
C ASN A 98 7.50 7.57 -3.16
N PRO A 99 7.62 8.90 -3.09
CA PRO A 99 8.93 9.56 -2.99
C PRO A 99 9.65 9.28 -1.66
N ASN A 100 8.97 8.75 -0.64
CA ASN A 100 9.54 8.40 0.65
C ASN A 100 10.09 6.96 0.72
N VAL A 101 10.06 6.23 -0.40
CA VAL A 101 10.59 4.86 -0.49
C VAL A 101 12.09 4.91 -0.77
N THR A 102 12.90 4.39 0.15
CA THR A 102 14.37 4.34 0.02
C THR A 102 14.93 3.08 -0.61
N GLY A 103 14.10 2.06 -0.81
CA GLY A 103 14.54 0.83 -1.45
C GLY A 103 13.37 -0.09 -1.79
N LEU A 104 13.41 -0.66 -2.99
CA LEU A 104 12.53 -1.74 -3.42
C LEU A 104 13.32 -3.05 -3.27
N CYS A 105 12.73 -4.07 -2.63
CA CYS A 105 13.38 -5.39 -2.58
C CYS A 105 13.48 -5.94 -4.01
N GLY A 106 14.61 -6.54 -4.38
CA GLY A 106 14.96 -6.96 -5.75
C GLY A 106 13.97 -7.90 -6.46
N CYS A 107 12.96 -8.41 -5.75
CA CYS A 107 11.85 -9.20 -6.30
C CYS A 107 10.59 -8.36 -6.65
N GLY A 108 10.56 -7.06 -6.33
CA GLY A 108 9.49 -6.13 -6.70
C GLY A 108 8.19 -6.22 -5.88
N GLU A 109 8.12 -7.08 -4.88
CA GLU A 109 6.91 -7.35 -4.08
C GLU A 109 6.83 -6.54 -2.76
N SER A 110 7.88 -5.81 -2.37
CA SER A 110 7.94 -5.09 -1.09
C SER A 110 8.89 -3.89 -1.15
N PHE A 111 8.63 -2.89 -0.32
CA PHE A 111 9.41 -1.65 -0.25
C PHE A 111 9.80 -1.30 1.19
N LEU A 112 10.86 -0.50 1.32
CA LEU A 112 11.35 0.12 2.54
C LEU A 112 11.02 1.61 2.50
N THR A 113 10.50 2.17 3.58
CA THR A 113 10.23 3.63 3.69
C THR A 113 11.19 4.27 4.67
N THR A 114 11.57 5.53 4.44
CA THR A 114 12.28 6.36 5.42
C THR A 114 11.31 6.87 6.46
N SER A 115 10.73 5.96 7.23
CA SER A 115 9.89 6.38 8.34
C SER A 115 10.80 6.64 9.51
N LYS A 116 10.80 7.88 9.98
CA LYS A 116 11.54 8.28 11.20
C LYS A 116 10.94 7.68 12.48
N GLU A 117 9.98 6.76 12.36
CA GLU A 117 9.47 5.95 13.45
C GLU A 117 9.95 4.51 13.29
N GLY A 118 11.13 4.30 13.88
CA GLY A 118 11.83 3.03 13.94
C GLY A 118 12.67 3.00 15.21
N ALA A 119 12.03 3.21 16.35
CA ALA A 119 12.63 2.97 17.65
C ALA A 119 11.57 2.42 18.61
N ALA A 120 11.98 1.40 19.37
CA ALA A 120 11.29 0.76 20.49
C ALA A 120 10.19 -0.26 20.14
N ASN A 121 10.61 -1.46 19.73
CA ASN A 121 10.75 -2.54 20.71
C ASN A 121 11.70 -3.61 20.15
N ARG A 122 12.97 -3.54 20.54
CA ARG A 122 13.93 -4.63 20.38
C ARG A 122 13.94 -5.39 21.69
N GLU A 123 13.28 -6.54 21.72
CA GLU A 123 13.67 -7.65 22.57
C GLU A 123 13.15 -8.94 21.92
N GLY A 124 14.07 -9.88 21.70
CA GLY A 124 13.72 -11.26 21.40
C GLY A 124 14.07 -11.78 20.00
N ALA A 125 15.01 -12.71 20.01
CA ALA A 125 15.20 -13.79 19.05
C ALA A 125 15.99 -13.48 17.77
N ALA A 126 17.30 -13.70 17.90
CA ALA A 126 18.14 -14.25 16.84
C ALA A 126 17.48 -15.52 16.25
N ALA A 127 16.67 -15.38 15.20
CA ALA A 127 16.26 -16.51 14.39
C ALA A 127 17.40 -16.83 13.42
N LYS A 128 18.27 -17.73 13.85
CA LYS A 128 19.15 -18.52 12.98
C LYS A 128 18.32 -18.96 11.77
N CYS A 129 18.68 -18.51 10.57
CA CYS A 129 18.24 -19.13 9.33
C CYS A 129 18.84 -20.54 9.28
N SER A 130 18.17 -21.51 9.89
CA SER A 130 18.46 -22.93 9.72
C SER A 130 17.70 -23.37 8.48
N TYR A 131 18.40 -23.41 7.34
CA TYR A 131 17.92 -24.07 6.14
C TYR A 131 17.93 -25.59 6.42
N SER A 132 16.75 -26.17 6.62
CA SER A 132 16.53 -27.62 6.67
C SER A 132 15.22 -27.85 5.92
N GLY A 133 15.30 -28.14 4.63
CA GLY A 133 15.29 -29.50 4.07
C GLY A 133 14.12 -29.55 3.07
N SER A 134 14.01 -30.38 2.05
CA SER A 134 14.74 -31.60 1.68
C SER A 134 14.32 -31.96 0.25
N ASN A 135 15.22 -32.62 -0.49
CA ASN A 135 15.01 -33.59 -1.58
C ASN A 135 14.47 -33.16 -2.97
N LEU A 136 15.37 -33.26 -3.95
CA LEU A 136 15.31 -34.10 -5.17
C LEU A 136 16.72 -33.95 -5.81
N GLY A 137 17.56 -34.95 -6.09
CA GLY A 137 17.37 -36.29 -6.63
C GLY A 137 18.35 -36.43 -7.82
N THR A 138 19.00 -37.58 -7.97
CA THR A 138 19.91 -38.01 -9.07
C THR A 138 21.32 -37.39 -9.05
N LYS A 139 22.42 -38.14 -9.05
CA LYS A 139 22.80 -39.33 -9.84
C LYS A 139 23.73 -40.25 -9.05
#